data_AF-U7LIJ8-F1
#
_entry.id   AF-U7LIJ8-F1
#
_cell.length_a   1.000
_cell.length_b   1.000
_cell.length_c   1.000
_cell.angle_alpha   90.00
_cell.angle_beta   90.00
_cell.angle_gamma   90.00
#
_symmetry.space_group_name_H-M   'P 1'
#
loop_
_entity.id
_entity.type
_entity.pdbx_description
1 polymer ?
#
loop_
_entity_poly.entity_id
_entity_poly.type
_entity_poly.pdbx_seq_one_letter_code
_entity_poly.pdbx_strand_id
1 'polypeptide(L)'
;MHEDQKKRRVKVRWWHIALVIFFVVLFLFLAYWQWTRFRSGSGTFQNLGYAFQWPLFAVFVVYAYRTTLRYENERLAAENEVREMDSLESSENATENVSETADGEIGSPDGPEVRGATASSAEKTAIDEDFLPQRPQLNVEEFNALNQPRRRRGSPAEGRDEGPTDKRRK
;
A
#
# COMPACT_ATOMS: atom_id res chain seq x y z
N MET A 1 11.14 41.49 26.83
CA MET A 1 11.49 41.52 25.40
C MET A 1 11.10 40.17 24.83
N HIS A 2 9.89 40.07 24.24
CA HIS A 2 9.33 38.84 23.68
C HIS A 2 9.42 38.91 22.17
N GLU A 3 10.37 38.26 21.51
CA GLU A 3 10.40 38.11 20.04
C GLU A 3 11.33 36.90 19.77
N ASP A 4 11.07 35.83 19.03
CA ASP A 4 10.07 35.46 18.04
C ASP A 4 10.03 33.91 18.05
N GLN A 5 8.96 33.28 18.55
CA GLN A 5 8.80 31.82 18.40
C GLN A 5 8.35 31.52 16.97
N LYS A 6 9.35 31.40 16.08
CA LYS A 6 9.21 31.11 14.66
C LYS A 6 8.43 29.81 14.44
N LYS A 7 7.10 29.93 14.22
CA LYS A 7 6.20 28.82 13.86
C LYS A 7 6.90 27.91 12.83
N ARG A 8 7.30 26.71 13.26
CA ARG A 8 7.82 25.67 12.36
C ARG A 8 6.67 25.23 11.47
N ARG A 9 6.54 25.89 10.31
CA ARG A 9 5.58 25.48 9.29
C ARG A 9 6.03 24.15 8.71
N VAL A 10 5.11 23.20 8.61
CA VAL A 10 5.30 21.90 7.97
C VAL A 10 5.88 22.14 6.58
N LYS A 11 7.15 21.77 6.38
CA LYS A 11 7.78 21.84 5.06
C LYS A 11 7.28 20.65 4.25
N VAL A 12 6.18 20.85 3.54
CA VAL A 12 5.83 19.96 2.43
C VAL A 12 7.05 19.94 1.52
N ARG A 13 7.74 18.80 1.43
CA ARG A 13 8.98 18.73 0.64
C ARG A 13 8.57 19.01 -0.80
N TRP A 14 9.10 20.09 -1.38
CA TRP A 14 8.81 20.51 -2.76
C TRP A 14 8.90 19.35 -3.76
N TRP A 15 9.75 18.37 -3.46
CA TRP A 15 9.89 17.14 -4.23
C TRP A 15 8.61 16.29 -4.33
N HIS A 16 7.78 16.18 -3.29
CA HIS A 16 6.51 15.44 -3.36
C HIS A 16 5.53 16.10 -4.32
N ILE A 17 5.43 17.44 -4.25
CA ILE A 17 4.57 18.22 -5.16
C ILE A 17 5.06 18.05 -6.60
N ALA A 18 6.38 18.11 -6.82
CA ALA A 18 6.98 17.88 -8.12
C ALA A 18 6.69 16.46 -8.65
N LEU A 19 6.78 15.43 -7.82
CA LEU A 19 6.45 14.05 -8.19
C LEU A 19 4.98 13.88 -8.58
N VAL A 20 4.06 14.45 -7.79
CA VAL A 20 2.62 14.37 -8.08
C VAL A 20 2.31 15.03 -9.41
N ILE A 21 2.84 16.24 -9.65
CA ILE A 21 2.68 16.94 -10.92
C ILE A 21 3.25 16.10 -12.08
N PHE A 22 4.44 15.51 -11.91
CA PHE A 22 5.04 14.65 -12.90
C PHE A 22 4.14 13.46 -13.28
N PHE A 23 3.59 12.74 -12.29
CA PHE A 23 2.68 11.62 -12.55
C PHE A 23 1.38 12.07 -13.25
N VAL A 24 0.82 13.22 -12.84
CA VAL A 24 -0.38 13.78 -13.50
C VAL A 24 -0.10 14.06 -14.97
N VAL A 25 1.00 14.74 -15.28
CA VAL A 25 1.40 15.03 -16.66
C VAL A 25 1.63 13.75 -17.45
N LEU A 26 2.29 12.74 -16.85
CA LEU A 26 2.51 11.45 -17.47
C LEU A 26 1.20 10.74 -17.85
N PHE A 27 0.22 10.69 -16.94
CA PHE A 27 -1.08 10.07 -17.21
C PHE A 27 -1.88 10.83 -18.27
N LEU A 28 -1.86 12.16 -18.26
CA LEU A 28 -2.51 12.97 -19.29
C LEU A 28 -1.84 12.80 -20.67
N PHE A 29 -0.50 12.68 -20.69
CA PHE A 29 0.23 12.38 -21.91
C PHE A 29 -0.13 11.00 -22.47
N LEU A 30 -0.21 9.97 -21.62
CA LEU A 30 -0.68 8.64 -22.01
C LEU A 30 -2.13 8.68 -22.52
N ALA A 31 -3.02 9.42 -21.86
CA ALA A 31 -4.40 9.60 -22.28
C ALA A 31 -4.49 10.24 -23.67
N TYR A 32 -3.70 11.28 -23.92
CA TYR A 32 -3.62 11.95 -25.21
C TYR A 32 -3.09 11.01 -26.30
N TRP A 33 -2.08 10.21 -25.98
CA TRP A 33 -1.56 9.21 -26.92
C TRP A 33 -2.62 8.13 -27.23
N GLN A 34 -3.38 7.67 -26.23
CA GLN A 34 -4.48 6.74 -26.45
C GLN A 34 -5.60 7.36 -27.30
N TRP A 35 -5.94 8.63 -27.06
CA TRP A 35 -6.90 9.37 -27.86
C TRP A 35 -6.49 9.46 -29.33
N THR A 36 -5.23 9.83 -29.59
CA THR A 36 -4.69 9.87 -30.96
C THR A 36 -4.70 8.49 -31.63
N ARG A 37 -4.47 7.42 -30.86
CA ARG A 37 -4.56 6.04 -31.37
C ARG A 37 -5.99 5.58 -31.64
N PHE A 38 -6.95 6.02 -30.84
CA PHE A 38 -8.39 5.81 -31.11
C PHE A 38 -8.84 6.53 -32.39
N ARG A 39 -8.33 7.73 -32.66
CA ARG A 39 -8.66 8.47 -33.89
C ARG A 39 -8.03 7.91 -35.17
N SER A 40 -7.04 7.03 -35.05
CA SER A 40 -6.50 6.30 -36.21
C SER A 40 -7.55 5.29 -36.69
N GLY A 41 -7.68 5.05 -38.00
CA GLY A 41 -8.74 4.21 -38.58
C GLY A 41 -8.85 2.74 -38.11
N SER A 42 -8.01 2.33 -37.15
CA SER A 42 -8.02 1.05 -36.45
C SER A 42 -8.44 1.15 -34.96
N GLY A 43 -9.07 2.24 -34.54
CA GLY A 43 -9.43 2.50 -33.14
C GLY A 43 -10.61 1.66 -32.64
N THR A 44 -10.48 1.05 -31.46
CA THR A 44 -11.56 0.32 -30.78
C THR A 44 -12.12 1.13 -29.60
N PHE A 45 -13.36 0.86 -29.18
CA PHE A 45 -13.96 1.48 -27.98
C PHE A 45 -13.16 1.22 -26.69
N GLN A 46 -12.35 0.16 -26.64
CA GLN A 46 -11.43 -0.09 -25.52
C GLN A 46 -10.36 1.00 -25.39
N ASN A 47 -9.79 1.49 -26.50
CA ASN A 47 -8.81 2.59 -26.46
C ASN A 47 -9.43 3.89 -25.91
N LEU A 48 -10.71 4.12 -26.20
CA LEU A 48 -11.46 5.25 -25.63
C LEU A 48 -11.61 5.09 -24.12
N GLY A 49 -11.97 3.89 -23.66
CA GLY A 49 -12.01 3.56 -22.23
C GLY A 49 -10.67 3.88 -21.55
N TYR A 50 -9.55 3.44 -22.14
CA TYR A 50 -8.22 3.75 -21.60
C TYR A 50 -7.90 5.25 -21.63
N ALA A 51 -8.27 5.97 -22.70
CA ALA A 51 -8.09 7.42 -22.78
C ALA A 51 -8.82 8.18 -21.65
N PHE A 52 -9.96 7.67 -21.16
CA PHE A 52 -10.67 8.23 -20.00
C PHE A 52 -10.23 7.66 -18.65
N GLN A 53 -9.77 6.41 -18.62
CA GLN A 53 -9.29 5.77 -17.41
C GLN A 53 -8.00 6.43 -16.88
N TRP A 54 -7.08 6.82 -17.77
CA TRP A 54 -5.83 7.46 -17.36
C TRP A 54 -6.04 8.83 -16.65
N PRO A 55 -6.89 9.75 -17.15
CA PRO A 55 -7.24 10.98 -16.42
C PRO A 55 -7.92 10.72 -15.08
N LEU A 56 -8.80 9.72 -14.97
CA LEU A 56 -9.42 9.36 -13.69
C LEU A 56 -8.38 8.93 -12.66
N PHE A 57 -7.38 8.15 -13.07
CA PHE A 57 -6.26 7.80 -12.19
C PHE A 57 -5.40 9.02 -11.82
N ALA A 58 -5.17 9.95 -12.75
CA ALA A 58 -4.43 11.18 -12.44
C ALA A 58 -5.14 12.00 -11.34
N VAL A 59 -6.45 12.19 -11.46
CA VAL A 59 -7.26 12.87 -10.44
C VAL A 59 -7.25 12.10 -9.12
N PHE A 60 -7.37 10.77 -9.18
CA PHE A 60 -7.30 9.91 -7.99
C PHE A 60 -5.97 10.06 -7.25
N VAL A 61 -4.84 10.08 -7.95
CA VAL A 61 -3.51 10.29 -7.33
C VAL A 61 -3.42 11.66 -6.66
N VAL A 62 -3.93 12.71 -7.29
CA VAL A 62 -3.98 14.06 -6.68
C VAL A 62 -4.87 14.07 -5.43
N TYR A 63 -6.02 13.40 -5.49
CA TYR A 63 -6.93 13.29 -4.35
C TYR A 63 -6.31 12.52 -3.18
N ALA A 64 -5.66 11.38 -3.47
CA ALA A 64 -4.96 10.59 -2.47
C ALA A 64 -3.85 11.43 -1.83
N TYR A 65 -3.02 12.10 -2.62
CA TYR A 65 -1.98 12.99 -2.12
C TYR A 65 -2.56 14.12 -1.26
N ARG A 66 -3.64 14.76 -1.71
CA ARG A 66 -4.30 15.84 -0.95
C ARG A 66 -4.85 15.32 0.38
N THR A 67 -5.46 14.14 0.38
CA THR A 67 -5.99 13.50 1.59
C THR A 67 -4.86 13.14 2.55
N THR A 68 -3.76 12.57 2.06
CA THR A 68 -2.57 12.28 2.87
C THR A 68 -1.99 13.56 3.47
N LEU A 69 -1.86 14.63 2.69
CA LEU A 69 -1.40 15.94 3.19
C LEU A 69 -2.31 16.52 4.27
N ARG A 70 -3.63 16.37 4.10
CA ARG A 70 -4.60 16.82 5.09
C ARG A 70 -4.42 16.04 6.40
N TYR A 71 -4.30 14.72 6.31
CA TYR A 71 -4.09 13.87 7.48
C TYR A 71 -2.76 14.16 8.18
N GLU A 72 -1.69 14.36 7.42
CA GLU A 72 -0.39 14.75 7.97
C GLU A 72 -0.45 16.12 8.66
N ASN A 73 -1.15 17.10 8.09
CA ASN A 73 -1.33 18.41 8.69
C ASN A 73 -2.18 18.38 9.97
N GLU A 74 -3.26 17.59 10.01
CA GLU A 74 -4.10 17.43 11.21
C GLU A 74 -3.31 16.75 12.34
N ARG A 75 -2.48 15.74 12.03
CA ARG A 75 -1.63 15.08 13.01
C ARG A 75 -0.54 16.00 13.58
N LEU A 76 0.07 16.82 12.72
CA LEU A 76 1.09 17.80 13.13
C LEU A 76 0.51 18.93 13.98
N ALA A 77 -0.75 19.31 13.75
CA ALA A 77 -1.45 20.27 14.60
C ALA A 77 -1.66 19.71 16.02
N ALA A 78 -2.16 18.47 16.12
CA ALA A 78 -2.35 17.79 17.40
C ALA A 78 -1.02 17.58 18.17
N GLU A 79 0.05 17.16 17.47
CA GLU A 79 1.38 17.01 18.08
C GLU A 79 1.96 18.35 18.60
N ASN A 80 1.68 19.48 17.93
CA ASN A 80 2.06 20.81 18.40
C ASN A 80 1.25 21.25 19.62
N GLU A 81 -0.06 21.04 19.62
CA GLU A 81 -0.94 21.41 20.75
C GLU A 81 -0.55 20.64 22.02
N VAL A 82 -0.31 19.33 21.93
CA VAL A 82 0.16 18.51 23.06
C VAL A 82 1.50 19.03 23.60
N ARG A 83 2.43 19.43 22.72
CA ARG A 83 3.73 19.98 23.12
C ARG A 83 3.60 21.34 23.82
N GLU A 84 2.64 22.17 23.39
CA GLU A 84 2.33 23.44 24.07
C GLU A 84 1.77 23.17 25.47
N MET A 85 0.82 22.23 25.62
CA MET A 85 0.26 21.84 26.93
C MET A 85 1.33 21.31 27.91
N ASP A 86 2.19 20.40 27.47
CA ASP A 86 3.30 19.85 28.26
C ASP A 86 4.26 20.94 28.76
N SER A 87 4.52 21.96 27.92
CA SER A 87 5.38 23.09 28.29
C SER A 87 4.73 24.04 29.30
N LEU A 88 3.40 24.22 29.25
CA LEU A 88 2.66 25.02 30.22
C LEU A 88 2.55 24.31 31.56
N GLU A 89 2.21 23.01 31.56
CA GLU A 89 2.13 22.18 32.77
C GLU A 89 3.47 22.10 33.49
N SER A 90 4.58 21.92 32.76
CA SER A 90 5.94 21.97 33.31
C SER A 90 6.27 23.33 33.96
N SER A 91 5.73 24.42 33.42
CA SER A 91 5.93 25.77 33.95
C SER A 91 5.07 26.03 35.20
N GLU A 92 3.83 25.55 35.23
CA GLU A 92 2.96 25.59 36.41
C GLU A 92 3.53 24.73 37.55
N ASN A 93 3.94 23.49 37.26
CA ASN A 93 4.49 22.58 38.25
C ASN A 93 5.86 23.07 38.79
N ALA A 94 6.69 23.70 37.95
CA ALA A 94 7.91 24.39 38.41
C ALA A 94 7.62 25.59 39.33
N THR A 95 6.45 26.21 39.20
CA THR A 95 6.02 27.32 40.06
C THR A 95 5.42 26.81 41.39
N GLU A 96 4.71 25.68 41.35
CA GLU A 96 4.08 25.02 42.51
C GLU A 96 5.09 24.31 43.43
N ASN A 97 6.11 23.65 42.86
CA ASN A 97 7.15 22.96 43.63
C ASN A 97 8.11 23.88 44.41
N VAL A 98 8.05 25.20 44.21
CA VAL A 98 8.82 26.19 44.99
C VAL A 98 8.06 26.61 46.26
N SER A 99 6.76 26.34 46.35
CA SER A 99 5.93 26.72 47.51
C SER A 99 5.79 25.65 48.60
N GLU A 100 6.23 24.41 48.37
CA GLU A 100 5.95 23.29 49.28
C GLU A 100 7.25 22.75 49.90
N THR A 101 7.86 23.53 50.79
CA THR A 101 8.90 23.07 51.73
C THR A 101 8.50 23.43 53.15
N ALA A 102 7.51 22.72 53.70
CA ALA A 102 7.27 22.67 55.14
C ALA A 102 6.44 21.43 55.52
N ASP A 103 7.12 20.52 56.22
CA ASP A 103 6.63 19.68 57.31
C ASP A 103 5.93 18.33 56.99
N GLY A 104 6.57 17.22 57.43
CA GLY A 104 5.84 16.00 57.83
C GLY A 104 6.51 14.67 57.52
N GLU A 105 7.32 14.17 58.45
CA GLU A 105 7.93 12.84 58.50
C GLU A 105 6.91 11.67 58.62
N ILE A 106 7.24 10.49 58.07
CA ILE A 106 7.24 9.13 58.67
C ILE A 106 6.83 8.02 57.66
N GLY A 107 7.71 7.01 57.49
CA GLY A 107 7.29 5.60 57.44
C GLY A 107 7.53 4.80 56.14
N SER A 108 8.67 4.11 56.05
CA SER A 108 8.83 2.82 55.33
C SER A 108 8.54 1.66 56.32
N PRO A 109 8.37 0.37 55.95
CA PRO A 109 8.65 -0.33 54.68
C PRO A 109 7.64 -1.46 54.27
N ASP A 110 8.05 -2.27 53.27
CA ASP A 110 7.70 -3.69 52.98
C ASP A 110 6.58 -4.05 51.96
N GLY A 111 6.99 -4.84 50.95
CA GLY A 111 6.16 -5.45 49.88
C GLY A 111 5.35 -6.69 50.34
N PRO A 112 4.70 -7.48 49.46
CA PRO A 112 5.31 -8.09 48.27
C PRO A 112 4.41 -8.24 47.00
N GLU A 113 5.09 -8.62 45.91
CA GLU A 113 4.69 -9.41 44.73
C GLU A 113 3.27 -10.03 44.68
N VAL A 114 2.53 -9.77 43.59
CA VAL A 114 1.56 -10.74 43.03
C VAL A 114 1.65 -10.75 41.51
N ARG A 115 2.37 -11.76 41.00
CA ARG A 115 2.27 -12.28 39.64
C ARG A 115 0.94 -13.01 39.48
N GLY A 116 0.30 -12.86 38.32
CA GLY A 116 -0.53 -13.93 37.75
C GLY A 116 -1.95 -13.53 37.35
N ALA A 117 -2.12 -13.17 36.07
CA ALA A 117 -3.35 -13.48 35.33
C ALA A 117 -2.93 -13.85 33.90
N THR A 118 -2.54 -15.12 33.77
CA THR A 118 -2.24 -15.80 32.52
C THR A 118 -3.50 -16.01 31.68
N ALA A 119 -3.42 -15.57 30.42
CA ALA A 119 -3.91 -16.25 29.22
C ALA A 119 -5.28 -16.96 29.29
N SER A 120 -6.34 -16.24 28.91
CA SER A 120 -7.58 -16.84 28.40
C SER A 120 -8.07 -16.06 27.19
N SER A 121 -7.30 -16.12 26.09
CA SER A 121 -7.69 -15.51 24.81
C SER A 121 -7.25 -16.32 23.58
N ALA A 122 -6.63 -17.49 23.76
CA ALA A 122 -6.08 -18.28 22.64
C ALA A 122 -7.05 -19.36 22.11
N GLU A 123 -8.13 -19.68 22.82
CA GLU A 123 -8.99 -20.82 22.47
C GLU A 123 -9.99 -20.52 21.34
N LYS A 124 -10.33 -19.25 21.08
CA LYS A 124 -11.40 -18.88 20.14
C LYS A 124 -10.96 -18.69 18.68
N THR A 125 -9.68 -18.86 18.38
CA THR A 125 -9.11 -18.69 17.03
C THR A 125 -8.67 -20.00 16.38
N ALA A 126 -8.83 -21.14 17.06
CA ALA A 126 -8.58 -22.46 16.48
C ALA A 126 -9.83 -22.93 15.72
N ILE A 127 -9.70 -23.08 14.41
CA ILE A 127 -10.72 -23.70 13.56
C ILE A 127 -10.57 -25.22 13.73
N ASP A 128 -11.69 -25.91 13.96
CA ASP A 128 -11.72 -27.37 14.10
C ASP A 128 -11.12 -28.06 12.85
N GLU A 129 -10.18 -28.98 13.03
CA GLU A 129 -9.50 -29.61 11.89
C GLU A 129 -10.45 -30.49 11.05
N ASP A 130 -11.55 -30.95 11.65
CA ASP A 130 -12.63 -31.66 10.97
C ASP A 130 -13.47 -30.77 10.04
N PHE A 131 -13.32 -29.43 10.14
CA PHE A 131 -13.97 -28.48 9.23
C PHE A 131 -13.22 -28.33 7.90
N LEU A 132 -11.93 -28.71 7.83
CA LEU A 132 -11.15 -28.57 6.60
C LEU A 132 -11.26 -29.84 5.75
N PRO A 133 -11.73 -29.75 4.48
CA PRO A 133 -11.72 -30.90 3.60
C PRO A 133 -10.29 -31.40 3.42
N GLN A 134 -10.11 -32.71 3.49
CA GLN A 134 -8.79 -33.33 3.31
C GLN A 134 -8.23 -32.94 1.94
N ARG A 135 -7.01 -32.39 1.93
CA ARG A 135 -6.34 -32.00 0.70
C ARG A 135 -6.05 -33.27 -0.13
N PRO A 136 -6.46 -33.32 -1.40
CA PRO A 136 -6.06 -34.41 -2.30
C PRO A 136 -4.55 -34.52 -2.35
N GLN A 137 -4.02 -35.69 -2.01
CA GLN A 137 -2.59 -36.01 -2.06
C GLN A 137 -2.22 -36.34 -3.51
N LEU A 138 -1.93 -35.32 -4.31
CA LEU A 138 -1.48 -35.50 -5.69
C LEU A 138 0.05 -35.61 -5.72
N ASN A 139 0.59 -36.61 -6.41
CA ASN A 139 2.03 -36.70 -6.59
C ASN A 139 2.53 -35.59 -7.55
N VAL A 140 3.83 -35.28 -7.47
CA VAL A 140 4.44 -34.19 -8.25
C VAL A 140 4.35 -34.45 -9.75
N GLU A 141 4.47 -35.71 -10.18
CA GLU A 141 4.41 -36.10 -11.60
C GLU A 141 3.02 -35.89 -12.20
N GLU A 142 1.97 -36.24 -11.45
CA GLU A 142 0.57 -36.11 -11.81
C GLU A 142 0.13 -34.65 -11.81
N PHE A 143 0.55 -33.85 -10.81
CA PHE A 143 0.33 -32.40 -10.81
C PHE A 143 0.97 -31.72 -12.02
N ASN A 144 2.22 -32.07 -12.33
CA ASN A 144 2.93 -31.52 -13.47
C ASN A 144 2.33 -31.99 -14.80
N ALA A 145 1.79 -33.22 -14.88
CA ALA A 145 1.08 -33.70 -16.06
C ALA A 145 -0.21 -32.91 -16.34
N LEU A 146 -0.96 -32.57 -15.29
CA LEU A 146 -2.20 -31.78 -15.37
C LEU A 146 -1.96 -30.31 -15.75
N ASN A 147 -0.87 -29.71 -15.25
CA ASN A 147 -0.58 -28.28 -15.42
C ASN A 147 0.47 -27.97 -16.49
N GLN A 148 0.89 -28.96 -17.27
CA GLN A 148 1.81 -28.71 -18.38
C GLN A 148 1.13 -27.81 -19.41
N PRO A 149 1.64 -26.58 -19.65
CA PRO A 149 1.10 -25.72 -20.67
C PRO A 149 1.22 -26.46 -22.00
N ARG A 150 0.06 -26.67 -22.65
CA ARG A 150 -0.04 -27.37 -23.93
C ARG A 150 0.66 -26.50 -24.97
N ARG A 151 1.99 -26.60 -25.05
CA ARG A 151 2.78 -25.99 -26.12
C ARG A 151 2.19 -26.54 -27.40
N ARG A 152 1.60 -25.64 -28.19
CA ARG A 152 1.06 -25.91 -29.52
C ARG A 152 2.23 -26.41 -30.37
N ARG A 153 2.48 -27.72 -30.29
CA ARG A 153 3.44 -28.45 -31.11
C ARG A 153 2.99 -28.23 -32.54
N GLY A 154 3.79 -27.49 -33.31
CA GLY A 154 3.53 -27.27 -34.73
C GLY A 154 3.20 -28.60 -35.39
N SER A 155 2.15 -28.60 -36.20
CA SER A 155 1.69 -29.75 -36.96
C SER A 155 2.87 -30.49 -37.59
N PRO A 156 3.02 -31.81 -37.39
CA PRO A 156 3.75 -32.61 -38.36
C PRO A 156 2.96 -32.50 -39.66
N ALA A 157 3.64 -32.09 -40.73
CA ALA A 157 3.07 -32.06 -42.05
C ALA A 157 2.59 -33.47 -42.42
N GLU A 158 1.28 -33.68 -42.29
CA GLU A 158 0.56 -34.84 -42.80
C GLU A 158 -0.11 -34.37 -44.10
N GLY A 159 0.41 -34.84 -45.24
CA GLY A 159 -0.19 -34.56 -46.54
C GLY A 159 0.75 -34.67 -47.73
N ARG A 160 1.20 -35.90 -48.05
CA ARG A 160 0.86 -36.59 -49.31
C ARG A 160 1.80 -37.76 -49.57
N ASP A 161 1.27 -38.95 -49.34
CA ASP A 161 1.62 -40.16 -50.10
C ASP A 161 0.91 -40.13 -51.47
N GLU A 162 1.43 -40.96 -52.39
CA GLU A 162 0.93 -41.35 -53.73
C GLU A 162 1.26 -40.37 -54.91
N GLY A 163 1.97 -40.74 -55.99
CA GLY A 163 2.37 -42.06 -56.53
C GLY A 163 3.42 -41.95 -57.67
N PRO A 164 3.75 -43.06 -58.36
CA PRO A 164 5.03 -43.26 -59.07
C PRO A 164 5.03 -42.90 -60.57
N THR A 165 6.24 -42.93 -61.16
CA THR A 165 6.63 -42.84 -62.60
C THR A 165 6.87 -41.40 -63.11
N ASP A 166 7.89 -41.08 -63.91
CA ASP A 166 8.44 -41.78 -65.08
C ASP A 166 9.92 -41.37 -65.35
N LYS A 167 10.74 -42.35 -65.73
CA LYS A 167 12.12 -42.18 -66.22
C LYS A 167 12.10 -41.98 -67.73
N ARG A 168 12.08 -40.74 -68.23
CA ARG A 168 12.61 -40.41 -69.58
C ARG A 168 12.55 -38.91 -69.92
N ARG A 169 13.73 -38.30 -70.10
CA ARG A 169 14.07 -37.30 -71.15
C ARG A 169 15.49 -36.82 -70.85
N LYS A 170 16.45 -37.35 -71.61
CA LYS A 170 17.15 -36.70 -72.74
C LYS A 170 18.28 -35.82 -72.26
#